data_AF-A0A3P8PF62-F1
#
_entry.id   AF-A0A3P8PF62-F1
#
_cell.length_a   1.000
_cell.length_b   1.000
_cell.length_c   1.000
_cell.angle_alpha   90.00
_cell.angle_beta   90.00
_cell.angle_gamma   90.00
#
_symmetry.space_group_name_H-M   'P 1'
#
loop_
_entity.id
_entity.type
_entity.pdbx_description
1 polymer ?
#
loop_
_entity_poly.entity_id
_entity_poly.type
_entity_poly.pdbx_seq_one_letter_code
_entity_poly.pdbx_strand_id
1 'polypeptide(L)'
;MMDPVPLLLIIVTSLPICSAVYTGPLQPEISNGTFHHFFVPDGDYEETEDPEKCQMLFKFSDVYPCAALEDSDSVVREDFVLTKLQAEDSARLLEGIGRTVAQDLDGEDSYGKFLRREISQIGEAFSNVDKSLVELEVKFKQSQETELREEQQLNGHVVKQVGDVRDALKETTDISLGLKDKHELLSLIIRSHARQNVLHSSHHIRTFSGRLDCPFKWPWLIGV
;
A
#
# COMPACT_ATOMS: atom_id res chain seq x y z
N MET A 1 82.53 63.62 69.01
CA MET A 1 81.13 63.58 69.44
C MET A 1 80.30 64.05 68.26
N MET A 2 79.61 63.14 67.56
CA MET A 2 78.62 63.52 66.56
C MET A 2 77.28 63.66 67.27
N ASP A 3 76.65 64.83 67.17
CA ASP A 3 75.35 65.10 67.75
C ASP A 3 74.29 64.12 67.21
N PRO A 4 73.30 63.69 68.01
CA PRO A 4 72.29 62.71 67.59
C PRO A 4 71.23 63.28 66.64
N VAL A 5 71.18 64.61 66.48
CA VAL A 5 70.14 65.32 65.73
C VAL A 5 70.26 65.18 64.20
N PRO A 6 71.46 65.28 63.58
CA PRO A 6 71.62 65.08 62.14
C PRO A 6 71.34 63.63 61.72
N LEU A 7 71.67 62.66 62.58
CA LEU A 7 71.44 61.24 62.33
C LEU A 7 69.95 60.90 62.28
N LEU A 8 69.15 61.47 63.18
CA LEU A 8 67.69 61.30 63.17
C LEU A 8 67.03 61.91 61.94
N LEU A 9 67.51 63.08 61.48
CA LEU A 9 67.01 63.72 60.26
C LEU A 9 67.27 62.86 59.02
N ILE A 10 68.46 62.27 58.90
CA ILE A 10 68.81 61.39 57.77
C ILE A 10 67.92 60.13 57.74
N ILE A 11 67.62 59.56 58.91
CA ILE A 11 66.75 58.37 59.03
C ILE A 11 65.30 58.71 58.67
N VAL A 12 64.77 59.86 59.08
CA VAL A 12 63.40 60.27 58.74
C VAL A 12 63.26 60.60 57.25
N THR A 13 64.30 61.15 56.62
CA THR A 13 64.29 61.44 55.17
C THR A 13 64.52 60.22 54.28
N SER A 14 64.97 59.08 54.84
CA SER A 14 65.24 57.86 54.07
C SER A 14 64.09 56.84 54.11
N LEU A 15 63.02 57.09 54.89
CA LEU A 15 61.80 56.31 54.79
C LEU A 15 61.00 56.79 53.55
N PRO A 16 60.61 55.88 52.63
CA PRO A 16 59.78 56.25 51.49
C PRO A 16 58.37 56.61 51.98
N ILE A 17 58.00 57.90 51.91
CA ILE A 17 56.72 58.45 52.40
C ILE A 17 55.56 58.22 51.41
N CYS A 18 55.83 57.71 50.21
CA CYS A 18 54.80 57.53 49.18
C CYS A 18 54.47 56.05 48.98
N SER A 19 53.34 55.59 49.52
CA SER A 19 52.66 54.40 49.02
C SER A 19 51.63 54.83 47.97
N ALA A 20 51.78 54.32 46.75
CA ALA A 20 50.75 54.47 45.72
C ALA A 20 49.68 53.39 45.95
N VAL A 21 48.45 53.79 46.24
CA VAL A 21 47.30 52.89 46.41
C VAL A 21 46.44 52.98 45.16
N TYR A 22 46.39 51.90 44.37
CA TYR A 22 45.52 51.79 43.21
C TYR A 22 44.22 51.07 43.57
N THR A 23 43.08 51.68 43.23
CA THR A 23 41.72 51.20 43.56
C THR A 23 40.87 50.94 42.30
N GLY A 24 41.50 50.82 41.12
CA GLY A 24 40.80 50.54 39.86
C GLY A 24 40.68 49.04 39.54
N PRO A 25 39.76 48.65 38.64
CA PRO A 25 39.57 47.26 38.26
C PRO A 25 40.77 46.75 37.45
N LEU A 26 41.47 45.74 37.96
CA LEU A 26 42.59 45.09 37.29
C LEU A 26 42.05 44.15 36.21
N GLN A 27 42.39 44.38 34.95
CA GLN A 27 42.14 43.43 33.86
C GLN A 27 43.34 42.48 33.72
N PRO A 28 43.18 41.17 33.95
CA PRO A 28 44.25 40.20 33.77
C PRO A 28 44.32 39.72 32.33
N GLU A 29 45.42 40.01 31.62
CA GLU A 29 45.80 39.24 30.42
C GLU A 29 46.93 38.27 30.79
N ILE A 30 46.65 36.97 30.65
CA ILE A 30 47.64 35.89 30.87
C ILE A 30 48.30 35.58 29.54
N SER A 31 49.58 35.94 29.40
CA SER A 31 50.48 35.33 28.42
C SER A 31 51.62 34.65 29.17
N ASN A 32 51.73 33.33 29.02
CA ASN A 32 52.84 32.50 29.53
C ASN A 32 53.05 32.49 31.05
N GLY A 33 51.98 32.25 31.82
CA GLY A 33 52.06 31.81 33.23
C GLY A 33 52.68 32.79 34.23
N THR A 34 52.96 34.02 33.82
CA THR A 34 53.54 35.07 34.67
C THR A 34 52.70 36.34 34.51
N PHE A 35 52.35 37.00 35.62
CA PHE A 35 51.49 38.20 35.62
C PHE A 35 52.28 39.43 35.19
N HIS A 36 51.99 39.97 34.01
CA HIS A 36 52.60 41.20 33.51
C HIS A 36 51.61 42.35 33.66
N HIS A 37 51.91 43.30 34.57
CA HIS A 37 51.10 44.51 34.76
C HIS A 37 51.84 45.70 34.17
N PHE A 38 51.21 46.40 33.22
CA PHE A 38 51.72 47.64 32.66
C PHE A 38 51.10 48.82 33.41
N PHE A 39 51.92 49.73 33.92
CA PHE A 39 51.46 50.97 34.53
C PHE A 39 51.74 52.12 33.56
N VAL A 40 50.68 52.70 32.99
CA VAL A 40 50.75 53.87 32.11
C VAL A 40 50.01 55.02 32.79
N PRO A 41 50.70 56.04 33.34
CA PRO A 41 50.06 57.13 34.08
C PRO A 41 49.12 58.00 33.23
N ASP A 42 49.33 58.08 31.92
CA ASP A 42 48.64 59.06 31.04
C ASP A 42 47.82 58.44 29.89
N GLY A 43 47.76 57.11 29.78
CA GLY A 43 46.79 56.42 28.91
C GLY A 43 47.01 56.44 27.39
N ASP A 44 48.16 56.92 26.88
CA ASP A 44 48.50 56.85 25.44
C ASP A 44 49.48 55.69 25.17
N TYR A 45 49.10 54.76 24.29
CA TYR A 45 49.90 53.60 23.89
C TYR A 45 50.64 53.92 22.57
N GLU A 46 51.97 53.97 22.57
CA GLU A 46 52.76 53.81 21.33
C GLU A 46 53.30 52.38 21.25
N GLU A 47 52.98 51.65 20.17
CA GLU A 47 53.34 50.23 19.93
C GLU A 47 54.85 49.96 19.76
N THR A 48 55.74 50.94 20.00
CA THR A 48 57.18 50.81 19.72
C THR A 48 58.10 50.87 20.95
N GLU A 49 57.57 50.93 22.16
CA GLU A 49 58.39 50.86 23.38
C GLU A 49 58.57 49.42 23.90
N ASP A 50 59.83 49.01 24.00
CA ASP A 50 60.32 47.68 24.38
C ASP A 50 59.86 47.30 25.82
N PRO A 51 59.12 46.18 26.01
CA PRO A 51 58.47 45.83 27.28
C PRO A 51 59.42 45.50 28.45
N GLU A 52 60.74 45.46 28.20
CA GLU A 52 61.76 45.18 29.23
C GLU A 52 62.22 46.42 30.02
N LYS A 53 61.91 47.64 29.54
CA LYS A 53 62.45 48.87 30.17
C LYS A 53 61.67 49.39 31.37
N CYS A 54 60.43 48.95 31.59
CA CYS A 54 59.59 49.38 32.71
C CYS A 54 58.89 48.20 33.41
N GLN A 55 59.68 47.26 33.93
CA GLN A 55 59.16 46.18 34.76
C GLN A 55 59.14 46.60 36.24
N MET A 56 57.95 46.91 36.77
CA MET A 56 57.74 47.09 38.20
C MET A 56 57.47 45.73 38.85
N LEU A 57 58.43 45.19 39.61
CA LEU A 57 58.29 43.95 40.37
C LEU A 57 57.54 44.21 41.67
N PHE A 58 56.25 43.84 41.73
CA PHE A 58 55.48 43.89 42.97
C PHE A 58 55.82 42.69 43.86
N LYS A 59 56.45 42.95 45.02
CA LYS A 59 56.67 41.94 46.06
C LYS A 59 55.45 41.93 46.99
N PHE A 60 54.56 40.96 46.79
CA PHE A 60 53.41 40.71 47.67
C PHE A 60 53.93 40.44 49.08
N SER A 61 53.71 41.39 50.00
CA SER A 61 54.14 41.31 51.39
C SER A 61 52.92 41.08 52.26
N ASP A 62 52.10 40.09 51.93
CA ASP A 62 50.97 39.73 52.78
C ASP A 62 51.48 38.79 53.88
N VAL A 63 51.81 39.38 55.01
CA VAL A 63 52.33 38.66 56.21
C VAL A 63 51.18 38.07 57.02
N TYR A 64 49.93 38.24 56.58
CA TYR A 64 48.78 37.56 57.16
C TYR A 64 48.22 36.55 56.15
N PRO A 65 48.33 35.23 56.41
CA PRO A 65 47.48 34.29 55.70
C PRO A 65 46.04 34.68 56.04
N CYS A 66 45.24 34.98 55.02
CA CYS A 66 43.78 34.95 55.16
C CYS A 66 43.46 33.65 55.88
N ALA A 67 42.84 33.73 57.07
CA ALA A 67 42.43 32.54 57.78
C ALA A 67 41.53 31.76 56.82
N ALA A 68 42.09 30.70 56.24
CA ALA A 68 41.33 29.77 55.44
C ALA A 68 40.25 29.26 56.39
N LEU A 69 39.02 29.75 56.19
CA LEU A 69 37.83 29.10 56.69
C LEU A 69 37.72 27.79 55.90
N GLU A 70 38.63 26.85 56.17
CA GLU A 70 38.69 25.53 55.55
C GLU A 70 37.35 24.81 55.74
N ASP A 71 36.61 25.16 56.80
CA ASP A 71 35.27 24.67 57.11
C ASP A 71 34.16 25.27 56.23
N SER A 72 34.37 26.46 55.64
CA SER A 72 33.39 27.05 54.70
C SER A 72 33.62 26.59 53.27
N ASP A 73 34.88 26.40 52.88
CA ASP A 73 35.25 25.95 51.54
C ASP A 73 35.02 24.44 51.37
N SER A 74 35.08 23.66 52.45
CA SER A 74 34.67 22.25 52.47
C SER A 74 33.17 22.09 52.24
N VAL A 75 32.33 22.86 52.94
CA VAL A 75 30.86 22.83 52.79
C VAL A 75 30.43 23.24 51.39
N VAL A 76 31.01 24.31 50.83
CA VAL A 76 30.70 24.74 49.45
C VAL A 76 31.11 23.67 48.42
N ARG A 77 32.20 22.95 48.67
CA ARG A 77 32.67 21.88 47.79
C ARG A 77 31.77 20.64 47.88
N GLU A 78 31.29 20.30 49.06
CA GLU A 78 30.30 19.23 49.26
C GLU A 78 28.98 19.56 48.54
N ASP A 79 28.48 20.78 48.67
CA ASP A 79 27.29 21.26 47.96
C ASP A 79 27.48 21.23 46.44
N PHE A 80 28.66 21.58 45.94
CA PHE A 80 28.99 21.48 44.51
C PHE A 80 29.00 20.03 44.02
N VAL A 81 29.55 19.11 44.81
CA VAL A 81 29.56 17.67 44.49
C VAL A 81 28.14 17.09 44.51
N LEU A 82 27.33 17.44 45.50
CA LEU A 82 25.92 17.04 45.59
C LEU A 82 25.12 17.56 44.40
N THR A 83 25.28 18.83 44.06
CA THR A 83 24.60 19.45 42.91
C THR A 83 25.02 18.82 41.60
N LYS A 84 26.32 18.51 41.43
CA LYS A 84 26.82 17.80 40.25
C LYS A 84 26.20 16.40 40.14
N LEU A 85 26.18 15.64 41.23
CA LEU A 85 25.58 14.31 41.25
C LEU A 85 24.08 14.35 40.93
N GLN A 86 23.35 15.33 41.51
CA GLN A 86 21.94 15.54 41.23
C GLN A 86 21.68 15.94 39.77
N ALA A 87 22.55 16.76 39.18
CA ALA A 87 22.46 17.14 37.77
C ALA A 87 22.71 15.94 36.85
N GLU A 88 23.70 15.10 37.16
CA GLU A 88 23.99 13.86 36.40
C GLU A 88 22.85 12.84 36.53
N ASP A 89 22.26 12.68 37.71
CA ASP A 89 21.12 11.78 37.92
C ASP A 89 19.87 12.27 37.17
N SER A 90 19.61 13.58 37.24
CA SER A 90 18.53 14.21 36.47
C SER A 90 18.74 14.06 34.97
N ALA A 91 19.99 14.17 34.48
CA ALA A 91 20.30 13.96 33.07
C ALA A 91 20.00 12.51 32.62
N ARG A 92 20.33 11.51 33.43
CA ARG A 92 20.00 10.10 33.15
C ARG A 92 18.49 9.85 33.17
N LEU A 93 17.77 10.46 34.10
CA LEU A 93 16.31 10.38 34.16
C LEU A 93 15.66 11.03 32.92
N LEU A 94 16.14 12.20 32.50
CA LEU A 94 15.66 12.89 31.31
C LEU A 94 15.98 12.11 30.02
N GLU A 95 17.13 11.44 29.95
CA GLU A 95 17.44 10.52 28.85
C GLU A 95 16.48 9.33 28.82
N GLY A 96 16.17 8.76 29.99
CA GLY A 96 15.18 7.69 30.13
C GLY A 96 13.79 8.12 29.64
N ILE A 97 13.31 9.28 30.09
CA ILE A 97 12.03 9.86 29.65
C ILE A 97 12.08 10.14 28.14
N GLY A 98 13.16 10.72 27.63
CA GLY A 98 13.34 11.00 26.21
C GLY A 98 13.28 9.74 25.35
N ARG A 99 13.87 8.63 25.82
CA ARG A 99 13.80 7.33 25.14
C ARG A 99 12.38 6.74 25.16
N THR A 100 11.68 6.82 26.29
CA THR A 100 10.28 6.36 26.40
C THR A 100 9.36 7.18 25.49
N VAL A 101 9.49 8.51 25.52
CA VAL A 101 8.71 9.41 24.66
C VAL A 101 9.00 9.16 23.18
N ALA A 102 10.26 8.97 22.79
CA ALA A 102 10.61 8.63 21.42
C ALA A 102 9.97 7.30 20.98
N GLN A 103 10.00 6.28 21.84
CA GLN A 103 9.42 4.98 21.55
C GLN A 103 7.89 5.02 21.45
N ASP A 104 7.22 5.86 22.24
CA ASP A 104 5.77 6.08 22.16
C ASP A 104 5.38 6.86 20.89
N LEU A 105 6.21 7.83 20.47
CA LEU A 105 5.97 8.62 19.25
C LEU A 105 6.25 7.83 17.95
N ASP A 106 7.19 6.88 17.97
CA ASP A 106 7.44 5.96 16.84
C ASP A 106 6.24 5.05 16.51
N GLY A 107 5.27 4.94 17.43
CA GLY A 107 4.01 4.24 17.21
C GLY A 107 3.18 4.85 16.07
N GLU A 108 3.22 6.17 15.87
CA GLU A 108 2.49 6.85 14.81
C GLU A 108 3.03 6.46 13.42
N ASP A 109 4.35 6.43 13.26
CA ASP A 109 4.99 6.03 12.01
C ASP A 109 4.79 4.54 11.70
N SER A 110 4.82 3.70 12.73
CA SER A 110 4.57 2.26 12.60
C SER A 110 3.12 1.97 12.19
N TYR A 111 2.17 2.57 12.90
CA TYR A 111 0.74 2.41 12.61
C TYR A 111 0.36 3.04 11.26
N GLY A 112 0.91 4.22 10.94
CA GLY A 112 0.73 4.87 9.65
C GLY A 112 1.24 4.03 8.48
N LYS A 113 2.40 3.36 8.62
CA LYS A 113 2.91 2.41 7.62
C LYS A 113 2.01 1.19 7.46
N PHE A 114 1.52 0.64 8.58
CA PHE A 114 0.56 -0.47 8.56
C PHE A 114 -0.74 -0.08 7.84
N LEU A 115 -1.34 1.04 8.19
CA LEU A 115 -2.56 1.55 7.55
C LEU A 115 -2.38 1.78 6.05
N ARG A 116 -1.27 2.38 5.62
CA ARG A 116 -0.98 2.56 4.18
C ARG A 116 -0.89 1.23 3.45
N ARG A 117 -0.30 0.21 4.07
CA ARG A 117 -0.22 -1.15 3.49
C ARG A 117 -1.60 -1.81 3.40
N GLU A 118 -2.42 -1.70 4.44
CA GLU A 118 -3.79 -2.23 4.42
C GLU A 118 -4.66 -1.54 3.38
N ILE A 119 -4.60 -0.21 3.28
CA ILE A 119 -5.31 0.55 2.25
C ILE A 119 -4.88 0.10 0.85
N SER A 120 -3.58 -0.14 0.63
CA SER A 120 -3.07 -0.65 -0.65
C SER A 120 -3.60 -2.06 -0.97
N GLN A 121 -3.61 -2.95 0.01
CA GLN A 121 -4.12 -4.33 -0.16
C GLN A 121 -5.62 -4.33 -0.47
N ILE A 122 -6.39 -3.52 0.25
CA ILE A 122 -7.82 -3.34 0.01
C ILE A 122 -8.05 -2.77 -1.40
N GLY A 123 -7.29 -1.75 -1.80
CA GLY A 123 -7.38 -1.15 -3.13
C GLY A 123 -7.07 -2.16 -4.26
N GLU A 124 -6.07 -3.01 -4.06
CA GLU A 124 -5.74 -4.08 -5.01
C GLU A 124 -6.87 -5.13 -5.10
N ALA A 125 -7.42 -5.55 -3.96
CA ALA A 125 -8.54 -6.49 -3.92
C ALA A 125 -9.76 -5.92 -4.66
N PHE A 126 -10.13 -4.66 -4.42
CA PHE A 126 -11.22 -4.01 -5.15
C PHE A 126 -10.94 -3.90 -6.65
N SER A 127 -9.72 -3.53 -7.06
CA SER A 127 -9.37 -3.48 -8.48
C SER A 127 -9.48 -4.83 -9.17
N ASN A 128 -9.14 -5.92 -8.48
CA ASN A 128 -9.26 -7.28 -9.02
C ASN A 128 -10.73 -7.71 -9.14
N VAL A 129 -11.57 -7.32 -8.18
CA VAL A 129 -13.02 -7.55 -8.25
C VAL A 129 -13.62 -6.78 -9.42
N ASP A 130 -13.25 -5.50 -9.61
CA ASP A 130 -13.75 -4.69 -10.73
C ASP A 130 -13.38 -5.30 -12.09
N LYS A 131 -12.14 -5.76 -12.27
CA LYS A 131 -11.71 -6.48 -13.49
C LYS A 131 -12.56 -7.74 -13.72
N SER A 132 -12.75 -8.53 -12.66
CA SER A 132 -13.53 -9.77 -12.74
C SER A 132 -15.00 -9.50 -13.08
N LEU A 133 -15.58 -8.42 -12.54
CA LEU A 133 -16.94 -8.00 -12.86
C LEU A 133 -17.08 -7.57 -14.32
N VAL A 134 -16.13 -6.79 -14.84
CA VAL A 134 -16.13 -6.38 -16.26
C VAL A 134 -16.01 -7.60 -17.17
N GLU A 135 -15.12 -8.55 -16.87
CA GLU A 135 -15.00 -9.80 -17.62
C GLU A 135 -16.29 -10.64 -17.59
N LEU A 136 -16.95 -10.70 -16.44
CA LEU A 136 -18.23 -11.39 -16.29
C LEU A 136 -19.35 -10.71 -17.08
N GLU A 137 -19.41 -9.38 -17.10
CA GLU A 137 -20.39 -8.64 -17.90
C GLU A 137 -20.21 -8.95 -19.40
N VAL A 138 -18.96 -8.98 -19.87
CA VAL A 138 -18.65 -9.34 -21.27
C VAL A 138 -19.08 -10.78 -21.56
N LYS A 139 -18.75 -11.73 -20.67
CA LYS A 139 -19.17 -13.13 -20.84
C LYS A 139 -20.69 -13.31 -20.80
N PHE A 140 -21.39 -12.54 -19.98
CA PHE A 140 -22.85 -12.57 -19.90
C PHE A 140 -23.47 -12.06 -21.22
N LYS A 141 -22.98 -10.93 -21.74
CA LYS A 141 -23.43 -10.40 -23.03
C LYS A 141 -23.14 -11.36 -24.18
N GLN A 142 -21.94 -11.95 -24.19
CA GLN A 142 -21.57 -12.95 -25.18
C GLN A 142 -22.47 -14.18 -25.09
N SER A 143 -22.73 -14.69 -23.88
CA SER A 143 -23.63 -15.83 -23.66
C SER A 143 -25.05 -15.56 -24.14
N GLN A 144 -25.56 -14.36 -23.87
CA GLN A 144 -26.89 -13.95 -24.33
C GLN A 144 -26.97 -13.84 -25.86
N GLU A 145 -25.94 -13.29 -26.51
CA GLU A 145 -25.89 -13.21 -27.97
C GLU A 145 -25.78 -14.61 -28.61
N THR A 146 -25.00 -15.52 -28.01
CA THR A 146 -24.90 -16.90 -28.49
C THR A 146 -26.22 -17.66 -28.33
N GLU A 147 -26.90 -17.51 -27.19
CA GLU A 147 -28.19 -18.15 -26.93
C GLU A 147 -29.25 -17.68 -27.95
N LEU A 148 -29.37 -16.37 -28.18
CA LEU A 148 -30.29 -15.83 -29.19
C LEU A 148 -29.97 -16.33 -30.60
N ARG A 149 -28.68 -16.43 -30.96
CA ARG A 149 -28.26 -16.93 -32.27
C ARG A 149 -28.60 -18.41 -32.44
N GLU A 150 -28.38 -19.21 -31.40
CA GLU A 150 -28.71 -20.64 -31.40
C GLU A 150 -30.22 -20.86 -31.46
N GLU A 151 -31.02 -20.12 -30.70
CA GLU A 151 -32.48 -20.19 -30.77
C GLU A 151 -33.02 -19.84 -32.16
N GLN A 152 -32.48 -18.78 -32.80
CA GLN A 152 -32.86 -18.41 -34.17
C GLN A 152 -32.49 -19.51 -35.19
N GLN A 153 -31.32 -20.13 -35.05
CA GLN A 153 -30.90 -21.23 -35.91
C GLN A 153 -31.76 -22.48 -35.72
N LEU A 154 -32.07 -22.83 -34.48
CA LEU A 154 -32.93 -23.97 -34.16
C LEU A 154 -34.35 -23.75 -34.68
N ASN A 155 -34.92 -22.56 -34.48
CA ASN A 155 -36.25 -22.23 -34.99
C ASN A 155 -36.27 -22.29 -36.53
N GLY A 156 -35.27 -21.72 -37.21
CA GLY A 156 -35.16 -21.79 -38.67
C GLY A 156 -35.04 -23.24 -39.18
N HIS A 157 -34.24 -24.07 -38.51
CA HIS A 157 -34.06 -25.48 -38.86
C HIS A 157 -35.35 -26.28 -38.65
N VAL A 158 -36.04 -26.12 -37.51
CA VAL A 158 -37.31 -26.81 -37.22
C VAL A 158 -38.39 -26.39 -38.23
N VAL A 159 -38.56 -25.10 -38.49
CA VAL A 159 -39.53 -24.60 -39.47
C VAL A 159 -39.24 -25.15 -40.86
N LYS A 160 -37.96 -25.19 -41.27
CA LYS A 160 -37.54 -25.76 -42.55
C LYS A 160 -37.84 -27.26 -42.61
N GLN A 161 -37.45 -28.04 -41.60
CA GLN A 161 -37.73 -29.48 -41.55
C GLN A 161 -39.22 -29.79 -41.59
N VAL A 162 -40.05 -29.06 -40.84
CA VAL A 162 -41.51 -29.23 -40.88
C VAL A 162 -42.07 -28.87 -42.26
N GLY A 163 -41.54 -27.83 -42.90
CA GLY A 163 -41.88 -27.47 -44.27
C GLY A 163 -41.54 -28.59 -45.25
N ASP A 164 -40.32 -29.11 -45.20
CA ASP A 164 -39.83 -30.19 -46.06
C ASP A 164 -40.67 -31.47 -45.89
N VAL A 165 -41.02 -31.85 -44.64
CA VAL A 165 -41.88 -33.01 -44.35
C VAL A 165 -43.29 -32.80 -44.89
N ARG A 166 -43.87 -31.61 -44.72
CA ARG A 166 -45.20 -31.27 -45.25
C ARG A 166 -45.21 -31.36 -46.78
N ASP A 167 -44.18 -30.84 -47.43
CA ASP A 167 -44.09 -30.81 -48.88
C ASP A 167 -43.93 -32.23 -49.45
N ALA A 168 -43.12 -33.09 -48.80
CA ALA A 168 -43.02 -34.51 -49.12
C ALA A 168 -44.35 -35.28 -48.89
N LEU A 169 -45.07 -34.99 -47.80
CA LEU A 169 -46.40 -35.58 -47.54
C LEU A 169 -47.41 -35.17 -48.61
N LYS A 170 -47.37 -33.90 -49.04
CA LYS A 170 -48.23 -33.39 -50.10
C LYS A 170 -47.93 -34.10 -51.42
N GLU A 171 -46.65 -34.22 -51.79
CA GLU A 171 -46.23 -34.97 -52.98
C GLU A 171 -46.70 -36.44 -52.92
N THR A 172 -46.54 -37.10 -51.77
CA THR A 172 -46.99 -38.49 -51.59
C THR A 172 -48.52 -38.61 -51.73
N THR A 173 -49.26 -37.63 -51.22
CA THR A 173 -50.71 -37.56 -51.33
C THR A 173 -51.13 -37.39 -52.78
N ASP A 174 -50.50 -36.47 -53.52
CA ASP A 174 -50.75 -36.24 -54.94
C ASP A 174 -50.45 -37.49 -55.78
N ILE A 175 -49.35 -38.20 -55.49
CA ILE A 175 -49.01 -39.48 -56.13
C ILE A 175 -50.08 -40.54 -55.82
N SER A 176 -50.54 -40.62 -54.56
CA SER A 176 -51.54 -41.61 -54.14
C SER A 176 -52.90 -41.37 -54.83
N LEU A 177 -53.30 -40.12 -55.01
CA LEU A 177 -54.49 -39.74 -55.77
C LEU A 177 -54.35 -40.13 -57.25
N GLY A 178 -53.21 -39.81 -57.86
CA GLY A 178 -52.93 -40.21 -59.24
C GLY A 178 -52.92 -41.73 -59.46
N LEU A 179 -52.44 -42.51 -58.48
CA LEU A 179 -52.50 -43.97 -58.49
C LEU A 179 -53.94 -44.49 -58.32
N LYS A 180 -54.73 -43.86 -57.46
CA LYS A 180 -56.15 -44.22 -57.25
C LYS A 180 -56.95 -44.01 -58.53
N ASP A 181 -56.77 -42.89 -59.22
CA ASP A 181 -57.45 -42.61 -60.49
C ASP A 181 -57.08 -43.64 -61.57
N LYS A 182 -55.79 -44.01 -61.65
CA LYS A 182 -55.33 -45.09 -62.55
C LYS A 182 -55.93 -46.44 -62.18
N HIS A 183 -56.04 -46.75 -60.89
CA HIS A 183 -56.66 -48.00 -60.43
C HIS A 183 -58.16 -48.03 -60.76
N GLU A 184 -58.87 -46.91 -60.60
CA GLU A 184 -60.27 -46.79 -60.94
C GLU A 184 -60.48 -47.01 -62.45
N LEU A 185 -59.67 -46.40 -63.30
CA LEU A 185 -59.66 -46.61 -64.75
C LEU A 185 -59.42 -48.08 -65.11
N LEU A 186 -58.40 -48.72 -64.53
CA LEU A 186 -58.14 -50.15 -64.74
C LEU A 186 -59.33 -51.02 -64.31
N SER A 187 -59.94 -50.70 -63.17
CA SER A 187 -61.11 -51.45 -62.67
C SER A 187 -62.32 -51.32 -63.59
N LEU A 188 -62.51 -50.15 -64.22
CA LEU A 188 -63.57 -49.91 -65.20
C LEU A 188 -63.31 -50.69 -66.49
N ILE A 189 -62.06 -50.71 -66.98
CA ILE A 189 -61.66 -51.50 -68.16
C ILE A 189 -61.87 -53.00 -67.90
N ILE A 190 -61.47 -53.51 -66.73
CA ILE A 190 -61.68 -54.92 -66.38
C ILE A 190 -63.19 -55.24 -66.32
N ARG A 191 -64.01 -54.37 -65.71
CA ARG A 191 -65.47 -54.58 -65.65
C ARG A 191 -66.15 -54.49 -67.02
N SER A 192 -65.71 -53.60 -67.92
CA SER A 192 -66.29 -53.50 -69.27
C SER A 192 -65.91 -54.73 -70.10
N HIS A 193 -64.65 -55.16 -70.03
CA HIS A 193 -64.17 -56.33 -70.76
C HIS A 193 -64.75 -57.65 -70.21
N ALA A 194 -64.92 -57.76 -68.88
CA ALA A 194 -65.61 -58.88 -68.25
C ALA A 194 -67.09 -58.93 -68.66
N ARG A 195 -67.77 -57.79 -68.77
CA ARG A 195 -69.16 -57.74 -69.28
C ARG A 195 -69.27 -58.18 -70.74
N GLN A 196 -68.32 -57.81 -71.60
CA GLN A 196 -68.28 -58.29 -72.99
C GLN A 196 -68.00 -59.80 -73.08
N ASN A 197 -67.08 -60.34 -72.28
CA ASN A 197 -66.82 -61.78 -72.26
C ASN A 197 -67.98 -62.61 -71.66
N VAL A 198 -68.72 -62.08 -70.69
CA VAL A 198 -69.91 -62.76 -70.12
C VAL A 198 -71.06 -62.81 -71.13
N LEU A 199 -71.27 -61.75 -71.94
CA LEU A 199 -72.22 -61.78 -73.04
C LEU A 199 -71.80 -62.76 -74.15
N HIS A 200 -70.50 -62.94 -74.38
CA HIS A 200 -69.99 -63.92 -75.32
C HIS A 200 -70.05 -65.37 -74.80
N SER A 201 -70.06 -65.57 -73.47
CA SER A 201 -70.14 -66.89 -72.83
C SER A 201 -71.57 -67.33 -72.47
N SER A 202 -72.57 -66.43 -72.50
CA SER A 202 -73.95 -66.76 -72.10
C SER A 202 -74.71 -67.64 -73.11
N HIS A 203 -74.13 -67.92 -74.28
CA HIS A 203 -74.69 -68.91 -75.23
C HIS A 203 -74.22 -70.35 -74.99
N HIS A 204 -73.36 -70.62 -74.00
CA HIS A 204 -72.94 -72.00 -73.70
C HIS A 204 -72.88 -72.26 -72.20
N ILE A 205 -73.59 -73.31 -71.79
CA ILE A 205 -73.42 -74.14 -70.58
C ILE A 205 -74.48 -73.95 -69.48
N ARG A 206 -75.51 -74.80 -69.61
CA ARG A 206 -76.29 -75.37 -68.50
C ARG A 206 -75.41 -76.29 -67.64
N THR A 207 -75.76 -76.33 -66.35
CA THR A 207 -75.52 -77.40 -65.35
C THR A 207 -74.08 -77.77 -65.02
N PHE A 208 -73.63 -77.42 -63.80
CA PHE A 208 -73.10 -78.42 -62.87
C PHE A 208 -73.14 -77.90 -61.43
N SER A 209 -73.75 -78.70 -60.55
CA SER A 209 -73.86 -78.50 -59.11
C SER A 209 -72.71 -79.20 -58.41
N GLY A 210 -72.01 -78.52 -57.50
CA GLY A 210 -71.00 -79.11 -56.63
C GLY A 210 -70.51 -78.10 -55.60
N ARG A 211 -70.92 -78.30 -54.34
CA ARG A 211 -70.51 -77.55 -53.14
C ARG A 211 -69.40 -78.32 -52.42
N LEU A 212 -68.44 -77.60 -51.83
CA LEU A 212 -67.64 -77.85 -50.60
C LEU A 212 -66.35 -77.00 -50.70
N ASP A 213 -66.29 -75.84 -50.05
CA ASP A 213 -65.78 -75.57 -48.68
C ASP A 213 -64.25 -75.66 -48.53
N CYS A 214 -63.61 -74.49 -48.29
CA CYS A 214 -62.42 -74.33 -47.45
C CYS A 214 -62.16 -72.84 -47.12
N PRO A 215 -61.74 -72.49 -45.88
CA PRO A 215 -61.58 -71.10 -45.44
C PRO A 215 -60.13 -70.62 -45.60
N PHE A 216 -59.90 -69.49 -46.27
CA PHE A 216 -58.58 -68.85 -46.33
C PHE A 216 -58.46 -67.77 -45.24
N LYS A 217 -57.67 -68.08 -44.22
CA LYS A 217 -57.19 -67.20 -43.16
C LYS A 217 -56.14 -66.24 -43.75
N TRP A 218 -56.32 -64.94 -43.54
CA TRP A 218 -55.30 -63.92 -43.78
C TRP A 218 -54.45 -63.74 -42.51
N PRO A 219 -53.10 -63.74 -42.59
CA PRO A 219 -52.29 -63.14 -41.56
C PRO A 219 -51.96 -61.70 -41.93
N TRP A 220 -52.36 -60.79 -41.04
CA TRP A 220 -51.86 -59.44 -40.93
C TRP A 220 -50.36 -59.46 -40.62
N LEU A 221 -49.56 -58.75 -41.42
CA LEU A 221 -48.20 -58.37 -41.06
C LEU A 221 -48.26 -57.02 -40.34
N ILE A 222 -48.14 -57.10 -39.02
CA ILE A 222 -47.85 -55.99 -38.12
C ILE A 222 -46.33 -55.81 -38.15
N GLY A 223 -45.87 -54.67 -38.67
CA GLY A 223 -44.49 -54.20 -38.52
C GLY A 223 -44.40 -53.33 -37.27
N VAL A 224 -43.49 -53.71 -36.37
CA VAL A 224 -42.83 -52.84 -35.39
C VAL A 224 -41.43 -52.56 -35.93
#